data_AF-A0A9D7ZBJ5-F1
#
_entry.id   AF-A0A9D7ZBJ5-F1
#
_cell.length_a   1.000
_cell.length_b   1.000
_cell.length_c   1.000
_cell.angle_alpha   90.00
_cell.angle_beta   90.00
_cell.angle_gamma   90.00
#
_symmetry.space_group_name_H-M   'P 1'
#
loop_
_entity.id
_entity.type
_entity.pdbx_description
1 polymer ?
#
loop_
_entity_poly.entity_id
_entity_poly.type
_entity_poly.pdbx_seq_one_letter_code
_entity_poly.pdbx_strand_id
1 'polypeptide(L)'
;MIKEKVAIKYLILIYWTFFFLTGVIDKVVPDVYPFWVGADFYTLFIKLFASLEIKNPIYATITLAGVSMIEIMTFVCYLFALCSRLFKNESTSDNWFYRGVSLSILLFSLFTIGDQVFGDRFTLLEHSIFWIILVVSWVLFKHNSLLGDKALHFRFTRDVKIGLMVWAATVMIISYANFGFSKNTFANKLEPVHGEEVVEGIYKFDFPFLADKRTLEYTIRSFENKHPELEINYLYTGPNELNTKKKTHMLLYVFTEEKPMEVN
;
A
#
# COMPACT_ATOMS: atom_id res chain seq x y z
N MET A 1 -2.53 -33.88 -20.70
CA MET A 1 -1.16 -33.40 -20.39
C MET A 1 -0.64 -32.23 -21.24
N ILE A 2 -0.35 -32.35 -22.55
CA ILE A 2 0.27 -31.22 -23.33
C ILE A 2 -0.68 -30.01 -23.44
N LYS A 3 -1.97 -30.24 -23.68
CA LYS A 3 -2.98 -29.17 -23.77
C LYS A 3 -3.18 -28.43 -22.45
N GLU A 4 -3.18 -29.14 -21.32
CA GLU A 4 -3.31 -28.54 -19.97
C GLU A 4 -2.11 -27.64 -19.64
N LYS A 5 -0.89 -28.07 -19.99
CA LYS A 5 0.32 -27.26 -19.79
C LYS A 5 0.24 -25.95 -20.56
N VAL A 6 -0.16 -26.01 -21.83
CA VAL A 6 -0.35 -24.81 -22.65
C VAL A 6 -1.45 -23.92 -22.07
N ALA A 7 -2.56 -24.51 -21.62
CA ALA A 7 -3.66 -23.78 -20.98
C ALA A 7 -3.22 -23.06 -19.70
N ILE A 8 -2.41 -23.69 -18.84
CA ILE A 8 -1.86 -23.06 -17.62
C ILE A 8 -1.03 -21.83 -17.97
N LYS A 9 -0.18 -21.89 -19.00
CA LYS A 9 0.60 -20.71 -19.44
C LYS A 9 -0.30 -19.57 -19.90
N TYR A 10 -1.36 -19.87 -20.64
CA TYR A 10 -2.32 -18.86 -21.07
C TYR A 10 -3.09 -18.27 -19.87
N LEU A 11 -3.54 -19.10 -18.92
CA LEU A 11 -4.24 -18.64 -17.73
C LEU A 11 -3.36 -17.70 -16.89
N ILE A 12 -2.08 -18.04 -16.70
CA ILE A 12 -1.11 -17.18 -16.01
C ILE A 12 -0.97 -15.83 -16.73
N LEU A 13 -0.77 -15.84 -18.05
CA LEU A 13 -0.61 -14.61 -18.83
C LEU A 13 -1.87 -13.75 -18.81
N ILE A 14 -3.05 -14.37 -19.00
CA ILE A 14 -4.34 -13.69 -18.96
C ILE A 14 -4.53 -13.07 -17.58
N TYR A 15 -4.36 -13.85 -16.51
CA TYR A 15 -4.51 -13.37 -15.12
C TYR A 15 -3.65 -12.13 -14.85
N TRP A 16 -2.33 -12.20 -15.11
CA TRP A 16 -1.44 -11.09 -14.85
C TRP A 16 -1.70 -9.90 -15.77
N THR A 17 -2.04 -10.13 -17.05
CA THR A 17 -2.40 -9.04 -17.96
C THR A 17 -3.64 -8.29 -17.46
N PHE A 18 -4.68 -9.02 -17.05
CA PHE A 18 -5.89 -8.39 -16.51
C PHE A 18 -5.66 -7.71 -15.17
N PHE A 19 -4.90 -8.33 -14.26
CA PHE A 19 -4.54 -7.74 -12.97
C PHE A 19 -3.89 -6.37 -13.14
N PHE A 20 -2.86 -6.28 -14.00
CA PHE A 20 -2.17 -5.01 -14.26
C PHE A 20 -3.01 -4.05 -15.10
N LEU A 21 -3.84 -4.54 -16.03
CA LEU A 21 -4.78 -3.70 -16.76
C LEU A 21 -5.76 -3.00 -15.81
N THR A 22 -6.36 -3.76 -14.89
CA THR A 22 -7.30 -3.21 -13.92
C THR A 22 -6.62 -2.20 -13.00
N GLY A 23 -5.39 -2.45 -12.56
CA GLY A 23 -4.63 -1.51 -11.73
C GLY A 23 -4.28 -0.20 -12.45
N VAL A 24 -3.96 -0.27 -13.76
CA VAL A 24 -3.75 0.91 -14.60
C VAL A 24 -5.06 1.67 -14.80
N ILE A 25 -6.17 0.98 -15.11
CA ILE A 25 -7.49 1.62 -15.26
C ILE A 25 -7.89 2.33 -13.96
N ASP A 26 -7.65 1.71 -12.81
CA ASP A 26 -7.98 2.27 -11.50
C ASP A 26 -7.25 3.60 -11.21
N LYS A 27 -6.05 3.77 -11.77
CA LYS A 27 -5.27 5.03 -11.64
C LYS A 27 -5.65 6.10 -12.66
N VAL A 28 -6.18 5.68 -13.82
CA VAL A 28 -6.63 6.59 -14.88
C VAL A 28 -8.05 7.09 -14.64
N VAL A 29 -8.88 6.27 -14.01
CA VAL A 29 -10.30 6.53 -13.72
C VAL A 29 -10.48 6.63 -12.21
N PRO A 30 -10.19 7.79 -11.58
CA PRO A 30 -10.14 7.93 -10.12
C PRO A 30 -11.53 8.05 -9.45
N ASP A 31 -12.60 8.16 -10.23
CA ASP A 31 -13.94 8.48 -9.74
C ASP A 31 -14.93 7.30 -9.88
N VAL A 32 -16.09 7.46 -9.25
CA VAL A 32 -17.18 6.49 -9.27
C VAL A 32 -17.99 6.65 -10.55
N TYR A 33 -17.88 5.67 -11.43
CA TYR A 33 -18.70 5.52 -12.62
C TYR A 33 -19.67 4.33 -12.46
N PRO A 34 -20.76 4.25 -13.24
CA PRO A 34 -21.76 3.19 -13.09
C PRO A 34 -21.22 1.75 -13.15
N PHE A 35 -20.11 1.52 -13.86
CA PHE A 35 -19.50 0.20 -14.05
C PHE A 35 -18.07 0.08 -13.49
N TRP A 36 -17.56 1.14 -12.86
CA TRP A 36 -16.21 1.17 -12.32
C TRP A 36 -16.14 2.07 -11.10
N VAL A 37 -15.63 1.55 -10.00
CA VAL A 37 -15.41 2.33 -8.78
C VAL A 37 -13.93 2.53 -8.64
N GLY A 38 -13.45 3.67 -9.16
CA GLY A 38 -12.06 4.06 -9.07
C GLY A 38 -11.61 4.33 -7.64
N ALA A 39 -10.35 4.06 -7.34
CA ALA A 39 -9.68 4.55 -6.14
C ALA A 39 -8.95 5.88 -6.42
N ASP A 40 -9.22 6.90 -5.60
CA ASP A 40 -8.46 8.16 -5.63
C ASP A 40 -7.08 7.98 -4.98
N PHE A 41 -6.15 7.40 -5.75
CA PHE A 41 -4.77 7.14 -5.34
C PHE A 41 -3.99 8.43 -5.06
N TYR A 42 -4.33 9.55 -5.73
CA TYR A 42 -3.66 10.82 -5.50
C TYR A 42 -3.90 11.32 -4.08
N THR A 43 -5.18 11.39 -3.67
CA THR A 43 -5.52 11.75 -2.30
C THR A 43 -4.99 10.74 -1.29
N LEU A 44 -5.00 9.44 -1.62
CA LEU A 44 -4.44 8.41 -0.75
C LEU A 44 -2.95 8.64 -0.50
N PHE A 45 -2.14 8.83 -1.55
CA PHE A 45 -0.71 9.06 -1.43
C PHE A 45 -0.39 10.34 -0.65
N ILE A 46 -1.11 11.44 -0.91
CA ILE A 46 -0.93 12.68 -0.12
C ILE A 46 -1.17 12.41 1.36
N LYS A 47 -2.23 11.66 1.71
CA LYS A 47 -2.55 11.34 3.10
C LYS A 47 -1.52 10.41 3.76
N LEU A 48 -0.99 9.44 3.03
CA LEU A 48 0.08 8.56 3.51
C LEU A 48 1.37 9.34 3.77
N PHE A 49 1.76 10.26 2.90
CA PHE A 49 2.94 11.10 3.13
C PHE A 49 2.72 12.12 4.26
N ALA A 50 1.51 12.68 4.36
CA ALA A 50 1.15 13.58 5.45
C ALA A 50 1.19 12.91 6.84
N SER A 51 0.89 11.60 6.93
CA SER A 51 1.02 10.86 8.19
C SER A 51 2.47 10.67 8.66
N LEU A 52 3.44 10.87 7.77
CA LEU A 52 4.87 10.91 8.08
C LEU A 52 5.40 12.35 8.26
N GLU A 53 4.51 13.31 8.45
CA GLU A 53 4.81 14.75 8.55
C GLU A 53 5.41 15.37 7.27
N ILE A 54 5.42 14.62 6.15
CA ILE A 54 5.84 15.11 4.84
C ILE A 54 4.65 15.83 4.19
N LYS A 55 4.47 17.10 4.55
CA LYS A 55 3.33 17.92 4.09
C LYS A 55 3.44 18.41 2.63
N ASN A 56 4.63 18.34 2.02
CA ASN A 56 4.81 18.78 0.64
C ASN A 56 4.26 17.72 -0.35
N PRO A 57 3.21 18.04 -1.13
CA PRO A 57 2.55 17.07 -2.02
C PRO A 57 3.42 16.62 -3.20
N ILE A 58 4.51 17.31 -3.49
CA ILE A 58 5.43 16.95 -4.58
C ILE A 58 6.01 15.55 -4.37
N TYR A 59 6.39 15.19 -3.13
CA TYR A 59 6.97 13.88 -2.84
C TYR A 59 5.96 12.74 -3.06
N ALA A 60 4.72 12.93 -2.62
CA ALA A 60 3.63 12.00 -2.87
C ALA A 60 3.37 11.83 -4.38
N THR A 61 3.37 12.95 -5.12
CA THR A 61 3.12 12.98 -6.57
C THR A 61 4.22 12.28 -7.35
N ILE A 62 5.50 12.56 -7.05
CA ILE A 62 6.64 11.90 -7.70
C ILE A 62 6.63 10.40 -7.44
N THR A 63 6.33 10.00 -6.19
CA THR A 63 6.25 8.58 -5.82
C THR A 63 5.13 7.89 -6.56
N LEU A 64 3.94 8.49 -6.60
CA LEU A 64 2.80 7.96 -7.35
C LEU A 64 3.10 7.83 -8.84
N ALA A 65 3.71 8.85 -9.45
CA ALA A 65 4.11 8.82 -10.85
C ALA A 65 5.11 7.69 -11.14
N GLY A 66 6.12 7.51 -10.27
CA GLY A 66 7.12 6.44 -10.41
C GLY A 66 6.50 5.04 -10.33
N VAL A 67 5.65 4.80 -9.32
CA VAL A 67 4.95 3.52 -9.15
C VAL A 67 4.01 3.24 -10.32
N SER A 68 3.24 4.25 -10.76
CA SER A 68 2.33 4.14 -11.91
C SER A 68 3.08 3.83 -13.21
N MET A 69 4.26 4.43 -13.41
CA MET A 69 5.10 4.16 -14.58
C MET A 69 5.57 2.70 -14.60
N ILE A 70 6.07 2.18 -13.46
CA ILE A 70 6.49 0.78 -13.35
C ILE A 70 5.30 -0.15 -13.63
N GLU A 71 4.12 0.16 -13.12
CA GLU A 71 2.90 -0.63 -13.32
C GLU A 71 2.46 -0.66 -14.80
N ILE A 72 2.47 0.48 -15.49
CA ILE A 72 2.19 0.54 -16.94
C ILE A 72 3.22 -0.27 -17.73
N MET A 73 4.51 -0.14 -17.42
CA MET A 73 5.56 -0.94 -18.07
C MET A 73 5.36 -2.44 -17.84
N THR A 74 4.91 -2.81 -16.64
CA THR A 74 4.61 -4.18 -16.25
C THR A 74 3.42 -4.72 -17.05
N PHE A 75 2.33 -3.96 -17.12
CA PHE A 75 1.17 -4.27 -17.96
C PHE A 75 1.59 -4.52 -19.41
N VAL A 76 2.37 -3.60 -19.99
CA VAL A 76 2.85 -3.70 -21.37
C VAL A 76 3.68 -4.97 -21.58
N CYS A 77 4.53 -5.35 -20.62
CA CYS A 77 5.29 -6.60 -20.70
C CYS A 77 4.37 -7.83 -20.74
N TYR A 78 3.35 -7.91 -19.87
CA TYR A 78 2.42 -9.04 -19.88
C TYR A 78 1.54 -9.07 -21.13
N LEU A 79 1.10 -7.90 -21.62
CA LEU A 79 0.36 -7.79 -22.87
C LEU A 79 1.20 -8.29 -24.05
N PHE A 80 2.45 -7.85 -24.19
CA PHE A 80 3.34 -8.34 -25.24
C PHE A 80 3.65 -9.83 -25.09
N ALA A 81 3.78 -10.33 -23.86
CA ALA A 81 3.95 -11.77 -23.62
C ALA A 81 2.73 -12.57 -24.09
N LEU A 82 1.52 -12.09 -23.81
CA LEU A 82 0.26 -12.70 -24.23
C LEU A 82 0.10 -12.64 -25.76
N CYS A 83 0.25 -11.47 -26.37
CA CYS A 83 0.16 -11.29 -27.82
C CYS A 83 1.19 -12.16 -28.56
N SER A 84 2.46 -12.15 -28.13
CA SER A 84 3.51 -12.97 -28.75
C SER A 84 3.17 -14.46 -28.69
N ARG A 85 2.53 -14.91 -27.61
CA ARG A 85 2.09 -16.30 -27.48
C ARG A 85 0.92 -16.63 -28.42
N LEU A 86 -0.05 -15.72 -28.56
CA LEU A 86 -1.14 -15.83 -29.54
C LEU A 86 -0.62 -15.90 -30.98
N PHE A 87 0.44 -15.14 -31.29
CA PHE A 87 1.15 -15.20 -32.57
C PHE A 87 2.17 -16.35 -32.68
N LYS A 88 2.13 -17.33 -31.78
CA LYS A 88 3.00 -18.54 -31.76
C LYS A 88 4.50 -18.27 -31.65
N ASN A 89 4.90 -17.09 -31.17
CA ASN A 89 6.29 -16.76 -30.88
C ASN A 89 6.62 -17.02 -29.40
N GLU A 90 6.87 -18.28 -29.05
CA GLU A 90 7.03 -18.70 -27.66
C GLU A 90 8.28 -18.11 -26.98
N SER A 91 9.41 -18.02 -27.68
CA SER A 91 10.65 -17.47 -27.11
C SER A 91 10.49 -16.00 -26.74
N THR A 92 9.82 -15.22 -27.61
CA THR A 92 9.56 -13.81 -27.35
C THR A 92 8.54 -13.64 -26.22
N SER A 93 7.52 -14.51 -26.17
CA SER A 93 6.55 -14.54 -25.07
C SER A 93 7.22 -14.77 -23.72
N ASP A 94 8.09 -15.78 -23.61
CA ASP A 94 8.78 -16.13 -22.37
C ASP A 94 9.70 -14.97 -21.92
N ASN A 95 10.41 -14.30 -22.84
CA ASN A 95 11.26 -13.15 -22.53
C ASN A 95 10.47 -11.96 -21.98
N TRP A 96 9.34 -11.61 -22.62
CA TRP A 96 8.47 -10.53 -22.13
C TRP A 96 7.82 -10.89 -20.79
N PHE A 97 7.45 -12.16 -20.59
CA PHE A 97 6.95 -12.63 -19.31
C PHE A 97 7.98 -12.48 -18.19
N TYR A 98 9.24 -12.85 -18.42
CA TYR A 98 10.31 -12.68 -17.41
C TYR A 98 10.58 -11.22 -17.07
N ARG A 99 10.50 -10.32 -18.06
CA ARG A 99 10.59 -8.87 -17.82
C ARG A 99 9.41 -8.38 -16.98
N GLY A 100 8.19 -8.81 -17.31
CA GLY A 100 6.99 -8.52 -16.53
C GLY A 100 7.12 -8.98 -15.08
N VAL A 101 7.52 -10.24 -14.85
CA VAL A 101 7.75 -10.79 -13.50
C VAL A 101 8.78 -9.97 -12.73
N SER A 102 9.88 -9.55 -13.38
CA SER A 102 10.93 -8.76 -12.71
C SER A 102 10.40 -7.40 -12.26
N LEU A 103 9.63 -6.71 -13.10
CA LEU A 103 9.00 -5.44 -12.74
C LEU A 103 7.91 -5.61 -11.68
N SER A 104 7.11 -6.68 -11.75
CA SER A 104 6.10 -7.02 -10.73
C SER A 104 6.72 -7.29 -9.36
N ILE A 105 7.85 -8.02 -9.30
CA ILE A 105 8.58 -8.24 -8.05
C ILE A 105 9.02 -6.90 -7.46
N LEU A 106 9.62 -6.03 -8.28
CA LEU A 106 10.03 -4.70 -7.85
C LEU A 106 8.83 -3.90 -7.31
N LEU A 107 7.72 -3.88 -8.05
CA LEU A 107 6.52 -3.13 -7.70
C LEU A 107 5.89 -3.64 -6.38
N PHE A 108 5.67 -4.94 -6.24
CA PHE A 108 5.10 -5.51 -5.02
C PHE A 108 6.03 -5.37 -3.81
N SER A 109 7.35 -5.44 -4.02
CA SER A 109 8.31 -5.15 -2.95
C SER A 109 8.26 -3.68 -2.52
N LEU A 110 8.15 -2.73 -3.45
CA LEU A 110 7.97 -1.31 -3.13
C LEU A 110 6.67 -1.08 -2.33
N PHE A 111 5.56 -1.70 -2.74
CA PHE A 111 4.30 -1.62 -1.99
C PHE A 111 4.41 -2.25 -0.60
N THR A 112 4.99 -3.45 -0.48
CA THR A 112 5.18 -4.12 0.81
C THR A 112 6.02 -3.28 1.78
N ILE A 113 7.08 -2.63 1.28
CA ILE A 113 7.89 -1.69 2.09
C ILE A 113 7.06 -0.46 2.46
N GLY A 114 6.33 0.11 1.50
CA GLY A 114 5.42 1.22 1.73
C GLY A 114 4.40 0.91 2.82
N ASP A 115 3.70 -0.22 2.73
CA ASP A 115 2.68 -0.62 3.71
C ASP A 115 3.26 -0.82 5.11
N GLN A 116 4.52 -1.28 5.22
CA GLN A 116 5.22 -1.34 6.51
C GLN A 116 5.54 0.06 7.05
N VAL A 117 6.08 0.94 6.19
CA VAL A 117 6.47 2.31 6.54
C VAL A 117 5.25 3.15 6.95
N PHE A 118 4.13 3.00 6.22
CA PHE A 118 2.87 3.68 6.49
C PHE A 118 1.94 2.87 7.41
N GLY A 119 2.32 1.69 7.91
CA GLY A 119 1.55 0.92 8.87
C GLY A 119 0.19 0.38 8.38
N ASP A 120 -0.02 0.22 7.07
CA ASP A 120 -1.24 -0.35 6.50
C ASP A 120 -1.17 -1.88 6.46
N ARG A 121 -1.79 -2.51 7.46
CA ARG A 121 -1.66 -3.96 7.70
C ARG A 121 -2.45 -4.82 6.72
N PHE A 122 -3.56 -4.30 6.20
CA PHE A 122 -4.44 -5.09 5.34
C PHE A 122 -3.86 -5.19 3.93
N THR A 123 -3.43 -4.06 3.37
CA THR A 123 -2.78 -4.00 2.06
C THR A 123 -1.43 -4.70 2.07
N LEU A 124 -0.68 -4.65 3.17
CA LEU A 124 0.54 -5.44 3.35
C LEU A 124 0.31 -6.94 3.10
N LEU A 125 -0.77 -7.50 3.65
CA LEU A 125 -1.10 -8.92 3.48
C LEU A 125 -1.42 -9.20 2.02
N GLU A 126 -2.23 -8.36 1.39
CA GLU A 126 -2.61 -8.48 -0.03
C GLU A 126 -1.37 -8.45 -0.94
N HIS A 127 -0.51 -7.44 -0.81
CA HIS A 127 0.71 -7.31 -1.62
C HIS A 127 1.70 -8.45 -1.37
N SER A 128 1.81 -8.94 -0.14
CA SER A 128 2.65 -10.12 0.18
C SER A 128 2.12 -11.40 -0.47
N ILE A 129 0.79 -11.58 -0.49
CA ILE A 129 0.15 -12.71 -1.18
C ILE A 129 0.39 -12.61 -2.69
N PHE A 130 0.22 -11.43 -3.30
CA PHE A 130 0.50 -11.24 -4.72
C PHE A 130 1.95 -11.54 -5.07
N TRP A 131 2.89 -11.14 -4.20
CA TRP A 131 4.30 -11.46 -4.36
C TRP A 131 4.54 -12.97 -4.39
N ILE A 132 3.93 -13.74 -3.48
CA ILE A 132 4.04 -15.21 -3.45
C ILE A 132 3.40 -15.84 -4.69
N ILE A 133 2.17 -15.44 -5.04
CA ILE A 133 1.46 -15.96 -6.22
C ILE A 133 2.24 -15.67 -7.51
N LEU A 134 2.92 -14.52 -7.59
CA LEU A 134 3.79 -14.17 -8.71
C LEU A 134 5.00 -15.11 -8.83
N VAL A 135 5.68 -15.40 -7.72
CA VAL A 135 6.80 -16.35 -7.72
C VAL A 135 6.33 -17.74 -8.11
N VAL A 136 5.19 -18.20 -7.57
CA VAL A 136 4.58 -19.49 -7.95
C VAL A 136 4.22 -19.49 -9.44
N SER A 137 3.61 -18.42 -9.94
CA SER A 137 3.27 -18.25 -11.37
C SER A 137 4.52 -18.34 -12.24
N TRP A 138 5.61 -17.69 -11.86
CA TRP A 138 6.88 -17.75 -12.58
C TRP A 138 7.46 -19.17 -12.59
N VAL A 139 7.48 -19.86 -11.45
CA VAL A 139 7.96 -21.24 -11.35
C VAL A 139 7.13 -22.16 -12.24
N LEU A 140 5.79 -22.08 -12.16
CA LEU A 140 4.87 -22.88 -12.98
C LEU A 140 5.02 -22.57 -14.47
N PHE A 141 5.18 -21.30 -14.84
CA PHE A 141 5.34 -20.89 -16.23
C PHE A 141 6.67 -21.38 -16.82
N LYS A 142 7.78 -21.24 -16.07
CA LYS A 142 9.12 -21.66 -16.50
C LYS A 142 9.29 -23.19 -16.49
N HIS A 143 8.79 -23.84 -15.45
CA HIS A 143 9.04 -25.27 -15.19
C HIS A 143 7.79 -26.12 -15.41
N ASN A 144 6.91 -25.74 -16.35
CA ASN A 144 5.70 -26.52 -16.69
C ASN A 144 5.99 -27.97 -17.18
N SER A 145 7.27 -28.37 -17.21
CA SER A 145 7.74 -29.75 -17.29
C SER A 145 7.74 -30.52 -15.95
N LEU A 146 7.46 -29.89 -14.80
CA LEU A 146 7.55 -30.46 -13.44
C LEU A 146 6.63 -31.66 -13.16
N LEU A 147 5.63 -31.90 -14.01
CA LEU A 147 4.79 -33.11 -13.96
C LEU A 147 5.47 -34.36 -14.58
N GLY A 148 6.79 -34.36 -14.75
CA GLY A 148 7.55 -35.53 -15.16
C GLY A 148 8.89 -35.57 -14.44
N ASP A 149 9.03 -36.51 -13.50
CA ASP A 149 10.21 -37.02 -12.79
C ASP A 149 11.58 -36.42 -13.14
N LYS A 150 11.75 -35.12 -12.93
CA LYS A 150 13.08 -34.51 -12.87
C LYS A 150 13.17 -33.74 -11.58
N ALA A 151 13.94 -34.32 -10.66
CA ALA A 151 14.37 -33.65 -9.44
C ALA A 151 14.83 -32.22 -9.79
N LEU A 152 14.29 -31.23 -9.07
CA LEU A 152 14.72 -29.84 -9.13
C LEU A 152 16.19 -29.75 -8.70
N HIS A 153 17.11 -29.95 -9.64
CA HIS A 153 18.52 -29.67 -9.41
C HIS A 153 18.73 -28.17 -9.49
N PHE A 154 18.54 -27.50 -8.34
CA PHE A 154 18.85 -26.10 -8.18
C PHE A 154 20.38 -25.91 -8.20
N ARG A 155 20.95 -25.74 -9.40
CA ARG A 155 22.37 -25.38 -9.54
C ARG A 155 22.53 -23.88 -9.29
N PHE A 156 23.16 -23.54 -8.17
CA PHE A 156 23.60 -22.18 -7.87
C PHE A 156 24.76 -21.80 -8.81
N THR A 157 24.43 -21.24 -9.98
CA THR A 157 25.41 -20.60 -10.87
C THR A 157 26.01 -19.35 -10.21
N ARG A 158 27.15 -18.87 -10.72
CA ARG A 158 27.84 -17.69 -10.20
C ARG A 158 26.93 -16.46 -10.15
N ASP A 159 26.10 -16.28 -11.18
CA ASP A 159 25.16 -15.17 -11.28
C ASP A 159 24.03 -15.28 -10.25
N VAL A 160 23.54 -16.50 -9.97
CA VAL A 160 22.55 -16.74 -8.91
C VAL A 160 23.13 -16.44 -7.54
N LYS A 161 24.40 -16.81 -7.28
CA LYS A 161 25.08 -16.47 -6.02
C LYS A 161 25.25 -14.97 -5.84
N ILE A 162 25.69 -14.27 -6.90
CA ILE A 162 25.82 -12.80 -6.87
C ILE A 162 24.45 -12.16 -6.67
N GLY A 163 23.43 -12.62 -7.38
CA GLY A 163 22.04 -12.16 -7.23
C GLY A 163 21.51 -12.34 -5.80
N LEU A 164 21.74 -13.50 -5.18
CA LEU A 164 21.38 -13.74 -3.77
C LEU A 164 22.15 -12.83 -2.82
N MET A 165 23.44 -12.57 -3.06
CA MET A 165 24.24 -11.68 -2.23
C MET A 165 23.73 -10.24 -2.30
N VAL A 166 23.45 -9.74 -3.50
CA VAL A 166 22.87 -8.40 -3.72
C VAL A 166 21.47 -8.32 -3.10
N TRP A 167 20.65 -9.36 -3.26
CA TRP A 167 19.34 -9.44 -2.63
C TRP A 167 19.45 -9.40 -1.10
N ALA A 168 20.31 -10.21 -0.50
CA ALA A 168 20.50 -10.25 0.96
C ALA A 168 21.04 -8.92 1.50
N ALA A 169 21.98 -8.27 0.79
CA ALA A 169 22.49 -6.95 1.15
C ALA A 169 21.38 -5.89 1.09
N THR A 170 20.59 -5.90 0.02
CA THR A 170 19.44 -4.99 -0.14
C THR A 170 18.41 -5.18 0.97
N VAL A 171 18.07 -6.43 1.30
CA VAL A 171 17.17 -6.75 2.42
C VAL A 171 17.73 -6.22 3.73
N MET A 172 19.02 -6.46 4.03
CA MET A 172 19.62 -5.94 5.26
C MET A 172 19.59 -4.41 5.34
N ILE A 173 19.91 -3.71 4.24
CA ILE A 173 19.87 -2.24 4.20
C ILE A 173 18.46 -1.73 4.44
N ILE A 174 17.46 -2.31 3.77
CA ILE A 174 16.05 -1.94 3.93
C ILE A 174 15.56 -2.25 5.34
N SER A 175 15.89 -3.42 5.89
CA SER A 175 15.54 -3.78 7.26
C SER A 175 16.17 -2.83 8.28
N TYR A 176 17.43 -2.44 8.09
CA TYR A 176 18.10 -1.45 8.95
C TYR A 176 17.41 -0.07 8.86
N ALA A 177 17.13 0.39 7.64
CA ALA A 177 16.43 1.65 7.41
C ALA A 177 15.02 1.64 8.04
N ASN A 178 14.26 0.56 7.87
CA ASN A 178 12.94 0.39 8.46
C ASN A 178 13.01 0.32 9.99
N PHE A 179 14.02 -0.33 10.57
CA PHE A 179 14.18 -0.38 12.02
C PHE A 179 14.53 1.01 12.59
N GLY A 180 15.43 1.74 11.93
CA GLY A 180 15.77 3.12 12.29
C GLY A 180 14.57 4.07 12.17
N PHE A 181 13.84 3.98 11.07
CA PHE A 181 12.61 4.73 10.84
C PHE A 181 11.55 4.39 11.90
N SER A 182 11.28 3.11 12.12
CA SER A 182 10.32 2.66 13.13
C SER A 182 10.69 3.18 14.53
N LYS A 183 11.96 3.09 14.93
CA LYS A 183 12.41 3.59 16.23
C LYS A 183 12.18 5.09 16.40
N ASN A 184 12.39 5.87 15.34
CA ASN A 184 12.24 7.33 15.37
C ASN A 184 10.79 7.81 15.24
N THR A 185 9.94 7.06 14.55
CA THR A 185 8.54 7.47 14.26
C THR A 185 7.51 6.81 15.19
N PHE A 186 7.89 5.77 15.95
CA PHE A 186 6.96 5.07 16.85
C PHE A 186 6.41 5.98 17.97
N ALA A 187 7.20 6.95 18.42
CA ALA A 187 6.76 7.93 19.43
C ALA A 187 5.62 8.81 18.89
N ASN A 188 5.70 9.25 17.63
CA ASN A 188 4.72 10.13 16.97
C ASN A 188 3.33 9.48 16.89
N LYS A 189 3.24 8.15 16.93
CA LYS A 189 1.95 7.44 16.97
C LYS A 189 1.12 7.78 18.22
N LEU A 190 1.78 8.08 19.33
CA LEU A 190 1.13 8.40 20.60
C LEU A 190 1.02 9.91 20.84
N GLU A 191 1.54 10.73 19.93
CA GLU A 191 1.48 12.18 20.11
C GLU A 191 0.03 12.66 20.06
N PRO A 192 -0.38 13.47 21.05
CA PRO A 192 -1.72 14.03 21.08
C PRO A 192 -1.88 15.03 19.94
N VAL A 193 -3.02 14.97 19.26
CA VAL A 193 -3.38 15.90 18.20
C VAL A 193 -3.73 17.25 18.83
N HIS A 194 -3.24 18.35 18.25
CA HIS A 194 -3.61 19.68 18.69
C HIS A 194 -4.98 20.06 18.12
N GLY A 195 -5.87 20.46 19.03
CA GLY A 195 -7.19 20.98 18.68
C GLY A 195 -7.12 22.48 18.44
N GLU A 196 -7.91 22.95 17.48
CA GLU A 196 -8.15 24.37 17.24
C GLU A 196 -9.56 24.72 17.73
N GLU A 197 -9.69 25.79 18.51
CA GLU A 197 -11.00 26.31 18.89
C GLU A 197 -11.65 26.95 17.65
N VAL A 198 -12.80 26.42 17.24
CA VAL A 198 -13.50 26.88 16.03
C VAL A 198 -14.64 27.82 16.39
N VAL A 199 -15.27 27.56 17.53
CA VAL A 199 -16.33 28.36 18.15
C VAL A 199 -16.12 28.28 19.66
N GLU A 200 -16.54 29.29 20.40
CA GLU A 200 -16.48 29.30 21.87
C GLU A 200 -17.04 27.99 22.45
N GLY A 201 -16.22 27.28 23.22
CA GLY A 201 -16.57 25.99 23.82
C GLY A 201 -16.61 24.80 22.86
N ILE A 202 -16.12 24.95 21.61
CA ILE A 202 -16.05 23.87 20.62
C ILE A 202 -14.65 23.80 19.99
N TYR A 203 -13.98 22.68 20.27
CA TYR A 203 -12.64 22.40 19.78
C TYR A 203 -12.66 21.33 18.70
N LYS A 204 -12.00 21.60 17.57
CA LYS A 204 -11.86 20.67 16.45
C LYS A 204 -10.48 20.05 16.44
N PHE A 205 -10.43 18.74 16.32
CA PHE A 205 -9.21 17.94 16.19
C PHE A 205 -9.22 17.20 14.85
N ASP A 206 -8.11 17.33 14.13
CA ASP A 206 -7.93 16.70 12.83
C ASP A 206 -6.97 15.50 12.96
N PHE A 207 -7.52 14.29 13.09
CA PHE A 207 -6.71 13.10 13.33
C PHE A 207 -6.02 12.61 12.05
N PRO A 208 -4.73 12.26 12.12
CA PRO A 208 -4.01 11.69 10.98
C PRO A 208 -4.59 10.33 10.59
N PHE A 209 -4.37 9.94 9.33
CA PHE A 209 -4.93 8.73 8.70
C PHE A 209 -4.65 7.41 9.45
N LEU A 210 -3.64 7.39 10.32
CA LEU A 210 -3.21 6.20 11.09
C LEU A 210 -3.43 6.36 12.60
N ALA A 211 -4.11 7.43 13.03
CA ALA A 211 -4.45 7.62 14.42
C ALA A 211 -5.31 6.45 14.90
N ASP A 212 -4.93 5.87 16.04
CA ASP A 212 -5.67 4.80 16.66
C ASP A 212 -6.31 5.25 17.97
N LYS A 213 -6.98 4.31 18.64
CA LYS A 213 -7.64 4.54 19.93
C LYS A 213 -6.70 5.19 20.95
N ARG A 214 -5.41 4.84 20.98
CA ARG A 214 -4.46 5.41 21.94
C ARG A 214 -4.18 6.88 21.62
N THR A 215 -4.00 7.21 20.34
CA THR A 215 -3.83 8.60 19.90
C THR A 215 -5.02 9.46 20.35
N LEU A 216 -6.25 8.93 20.23
CA LEU A 216 -7.47 9.59 20.73
C LEU A 216 -7.44 9.77 22.26
N GLU A 217 -7.17 8.71 23.01
CA GLU A 217 -7.11 8.77 24.48
C GLU A 217 -6.05 9.76 24.99
N TYR A 218 -4.86 9.77 24.39
CA TYR A 218 -3.82 10.74 24.71
C TYR A 218 -4.21 12.18 24.33
N THR A 219 -4.92 12.36 23.22
CA THR A 219 -5.41 13.66 22.78
C THR A 219 -6.41 14.24 23.79
N ILE A 220 -7.40 13.44 24.22
CA ILE A 220 -8.38 13.88 25.23
C ILE A 220 -7.69 14.18 26.56
N ARG A 221 -6.81 13.30 27.05
CA ARG A 221 -6.06 13.55 28.29
C ARG A 221 -5.20 14.81 28.20
N SER A 222 -4.54 15.04 27.06
CA SER A 222 -3.75 16.24 26.86
C SER A 222 -4.62 17.49 26.82
N PHE A 223 -5.85 17.39 26.32
CA PHE A 223 -6.81 18.49 26.31
C PHE A 223 -7.29 18.81 27.73
N GLU A 224 -7.75 17.81 28.48
CA GLU A 224 -8.19 17.96 29.88
C GLU A 224 -7.09 18.56 30.78
N ASN A 225 -5.82 18.17 30.56
CA ASN A 225 -4.70 18.72 31.31
C ASN A 225 -4.36 20.17 30.94
N LYS A 226 -4.63 20.59 29.69
CA LYS A 226 -4.38 21.96 29.22
C LYS A 226 -5.52 22.91 29.59
N HIS A 227 -6.73 22.37 29.71
CA HIS A 227 -7.96 23.10 30.04
C HIS A 227 -8.62 22.55 31.31
N PRO A 228 -7.96 22.66 32.48
CA PRO A 228 -8.53 22.18 33.74
C PRO A 228 -9.84 22.89 34.11
N GLU A 229 -10.07 24.10 33.59
CA GLU A 229 -11.26 24.93 33.76
C GLU A 229 -12.48 24.44 32.97
N LEU A 230 -12.27 23.61 31.93
CA LEU A 230 -13.34 23.12 31.06
C LEU A 230 -13.75 21.69 31.42
N GLU A 231 -15.03 21.37 31.25
CA GLU A 231 -15.58 20.02 31.31
C GLU A 231 -16.03 19.57 29.92
N ILE A 232 -15.69 18.35 29.53
CA ILE A 232 -16.09 17.78 28.24
C ILE A 232 -17.51 17.22 28.37
N ASN A 233 -18.46 17.84 27.68
CA ASN A 233 -19.87 17.45 27.73
C ASN A 233 -20.23 16.47 26.62
N TYR A 234 -19.66 16.67 25.44
CA TYR A 234 -20.02 15.89 24.26
C TYR A 234 -18.85 15.75 23.28
N LEU A 235 -18.73 14.56 22.70
CA LEU A 235 -17.79 14.26 21.63
C LEU A 235 -18.57 13.95 20.37
N TYR A 236 -18.33 14.72 19.31
CA TYR A 236 -18.93 14.52 18.01
C TYR A 236 -17.86 14.20 16.97
N THR A 237 -18.06 13.13 16.21
CA THR A 237 -17.26 12.87 15.02
C THR A 237 -18.05 13.30 13.77
N GLY A 238 -17.42 14.04 12.85
CA GLY A 238 -18.07 14.63 11.67
C GLY A 238 -18.95 13.67 10.82
N PRO A 239 -19.92 14.19 10.03
CA PRO A 239 -21.10 13.45 9.60
C PRO A 239 -20.88 12.37 8.52
N ASN A 240 -21.82 11.43 8.52
CA ASN A 240 -21.91 10.18 7.77
C ASN A 240 -21.87 10.24 6.22
N GLU A 241 -21.87 11.41 5.57
CA GLU A 241 -21.91 11.46 4.09
C GLU A 241 -20.56 11.13 3.43
N LEU A 242 -19.45 11.32 4.16
CA LEU A 242 -18.10 10.93 3.73
C LEU A 242 -17.69 9.51 4.18
N ASN A 243 -18.57 8.82 4.93
CA ASN A 243 -18.27 7.54 5.60
C ASN A 243 -18.67 6.27 4.81
N THR A 244 -19.14 6.39 3.57
CA THR A 244 -19.67 5.23 2.84
C THR A 244 -18.61 4.35 2.16
N LYS A 245 -17.34 4.77 2.06
CA LYS A 245 -16.29 3.98 1.41
C LYS A 245 -14.93 4.17 2.10
N LYS A 246 -14.61 3.29 3.06
CA LYS A 246 -13.25 3.06 3.64
C LYS A 246 -12.33 4.31 3.65
N LYS A 247 -12.62 5.34 4.48
CA LYS A 247 -11.65 6.41 4.72
C LYS A 247 -11.31 6.54 6.21
N THR A 248 -10.02 6.49 6.49
CA THR A 248 -9.33 6.29 7.77
C THR A 248 -8.99 7.63 8.47
N HIS A 249 -9.72 8.70 8.17
CA HIS A 249 -9.46 10.06 8.66
C HIS A 249 -10.64 10.53 9.50
N MET A 250 -10.39 10.99 10.72
CA MET A 250 -11.41 11.33 11.70
C MET A 250 -11.31 12.81 12.08
N LEU A 251 -12.41 13.55 11.90
CA LEU A 251 -12.59 14.85 12.51
C LEU A 251 -13.37 14.66 13.81
N LEU A 252 -12.78 15.09 14.92
CA LEU A 252 -13.40 15.08 16.24
C LEU A 252 -13.69 16.51 16.66
N TYR A 253 -14.90 16.74 17.15
CA TYR A 253 -15.33 17.97 17.77
C TYR A 253 -15.62 17.69 19.24
N VAL A 254 -14.96 18.42 20.12
CA VAL A 254 -15.10 18.34 21.58
C VAL A 254 -15.88 19.56 22.03
N PHE A 255 -17.04 19.32 22.64
CA PHE A 255 -17.89 20.38 23.20
C PHE A 255 -17.61 20.47 24.69
N THR A 256 -17.38 21.69 25.15
CA THR A 256 -16.98 21.97 26.53
C THR A 256 -17.79 23.09 27.14
N GLU A 257 -17.98 23.01 28.45
CA GLU A 257 -18.52 24.10 29.27
C GLU A 257 -17.53 24.46 30.39
N GLU A 258 -17.62 25.67 30.93
CA GLU A 258 -16.85 26.05 32.11
C GLU A 258 -17.31 25.24 33.32
N LYS A 259 -16.36 24.70 34.08
CA LYS A 259 -16.68 24.02 35.33
C LYS A 259 -17.34 25.01 36.29
N PRO A 260 -18.44 24.61 36.94
CA PRO A 260 -19.03 25.46 37.98
C PRO A 260 -17.98 25.68 39.07
N MET A 261 -17.65 26.95 39.34
CA MET A 261 -16.81 27.28 40.48
C MET A 261 -17.50 26.75 41.74
N GLU A 262 -16.86 25.84 42.46
CA GLU A 262 -17.30 25.48 43.82
C GLU A 262 -17.26 26.75 44.67
N VAL A 263 -18.43 27.37 44.83
CA VAL A 263 -18.65 28.42 45.81
C VAL A 263 -18.62 27.72 47.17
N ASN A 264 -17.43 27.73 47.80
CA ASN A 264 -17.28 27.38 49.22
C ASN A 264 -18.10 28.31 50.11
#